data_AF-A0A0C2X9D5-F1
#
_entry.id   AF-A0A0C2X9D5-F1
#
_cell.length_a   1.000
_cell.length_b   1.000
_cell.length_c   1.000
_cell.angle_alpha   90.00
_cell.angle_beta   90.00
_cell.angle_gamma   90.00
#
_symmetry.space_group_name_H-M   'P 1'
#
loop_
_entity.id
_entity.type
_entity.pdbx_description
1 polymer ?
#
loop_
_entity_poly.entity_id
_entity_poly.type
_entity_poly.pdbx_seq_one_letter_code
_entity_poly.pdbx_strand_id
1 'polypeptide(L)'
;WLMVFDNADGGYKMVEKFIPPGNGGGILITSRDRALGRITRGTHCLEVTELEEEEAIALLLKSAAVDCNSVNVGIAAEKLVAELGCIPLAVDQAGAYVQSCGCGLDYYLELFMKHRAKLMQDKEFTGASLYKYSTYGTWEISIEEI
;
A
#
# COMPACT_ATOMS: atom_id res chain seq x y z
N TRP A 1 -7.28 -26.83 13.13
CA TRP A 1 -7.53 -26.34 11.76
C TRP A 1 -7.35 -24.83 11.73
N LEU A 2 -7.30 -24.21 10.54
CA LEU A 2 -7.20 -22.76 10.36
C LEU A 2 -8.26 -22.30 9.35
N MET A 3 -8.94 -21.19 9.64
CA MET A 3 -9.89 -20.53 8.74
C MET A 3 -9.44 -19.08 8.51
N VAL A 4 -9.53 -18.61 7.28
CA VAL A 4 -9.16 -17.23 6.90
C VAL A 4 -10.38 -16.55 6.28
N PHE A 5 -10.80 -15.44 6.88
CA PHE A 5 -11.74 -14.51 6.29
C PHE A 5 -10.96 -13.36 5.66
N ASP A 6 -10.82 -13.40 4.35
CA ASP A 6 -10.11 -12.35 3.63
C ASP A 6 -11.07 -11.23 3.19
N ASN A 7 -10.64 -9.98 3.31
CA ASN A 7 -11.38 -8.79 2.87
C ASN A 7 -12.82 -8.71 3.44
N ALA A 8 -12.96 -8.97 4.74
CA ALA A 8 -14.25 -9.18 5.42
C ALA A 8 -15.01 -7.87 5.75
N ASP A 9 -15.19 -6.99 4.76
CA ASP A 9 -15.70 -5.63 4.94
C ASP A 9 -17.24 -5.53 5.11
N GLY A 10 -17.94 -6.66 5.21
CA GLY A 10 -19.40 -6.74 5.39
C GLY A 10 -19.91 -6.43 6.81
N GLY A 11 -19.01 -6.07 7.73
CA GLY A 11 -19.33 -5.73 9.11
C GLY A 11 -19.37 -6.92 10.08
N TYR A 12 -19.14 -6.63 11.36
CA TYR A 12 -18.86 -7.67 12.36
C TYR A 12 -19.99 -8.69 12.55
N LYS A 13 -21.25 -8.24 12.49
CA LYS A 13 -22.44 -9.11 12.61
C LYS A 13 -22.56 -10.12 11.48
N MET A 14 -21.97 -9.84 10.30
CA MET A 14 -22.01 -10.77 9.18
C MET A 14 -20.98 -11.87 9.39
N VAL A 15 -19.74 -11.49 9.70
CA VAL A 15 -18.61 -12.42 9.89
C VAL A 15 -18.87 -13.36 11.07
N GLU A 16 -19.41 -12.85 12.18
CA GLU A 16 -19.69 -13.62 13.40
C GLU A 16 -20.60 -14.84 13.16
N LYS A 17 -21.52 -14.77 12.18
CA LYS A 17 -22.43 -15.88 11.83
C LYS A 17 -21.72 -17.11 11.27
N PHE A 18 -20.53 -16.94 10.72
CA PHE A 18 -19.76 -18.00 10.08
C PHE A 18 -18.64 -18.54 10.97
N ILE A 19 -18.50 -18.02 12.19
CA ILE A 19 -17.51 -18.51 13.14
C ILE A 19 -17.96 -19.87 13.70
N PRO A 20 -17.19 -20.95 13.49
CA PRO A 20 -17.55 -22.25 14.01
C PRO A 20 -17.45 -22.25 15.56
N PRO A 21 -18.38 -22.93 16.25
CA PRO A 21 -18.32 -23.05 17.70
C PRO A 21 -17.12 -23.91 18.15
N GLY A 22 -16.63 -23.65 19.36
CA GLY A 22 -15.55 -24.42 20.01
C GLY A 22 -14.19 -23.73 19.97
N ASN A 23 -13.13 -24.46 20.35
CA ASN A 23 -11.77 -23.93 20.54
C ASN A 23 -10.69 -24.74 19.79
N GLY A 24 -11.07 -25.61 18.85
CA GLY A 24 -10.18 -26.55 18.15
C GLY A 24 -9.46 -26.00 16.91
N GLY A 25 -9.41 -24.68 16.72
CA GLY A 25 -8.78 -24.06 15.55
C GLY A 25 -8.50 -22.58 15.70
N GLY A 26 -7.74 -22.04 14.75
CA GLY A 26 -7.44 -20.62 14.64
C GLY A 26 -8.29 -19.94 13.56
N ILE A 27 -8.58 -18.66 13.74
CA ILE A 27 -9.28 -17.82 12.76
C ILE A 27 -8.43 -16.57 12.53
N LEU A 28 -8.11 -16.29 11.28
CA LEU A 28 -7.48 -15.05 10.85
C LEU A 28 -8.49 -14.25 10.03
N ILE A 29 -8.61 -12.95 10.30
CA ILE A 29 -9.53 -12.06 9.61
C ILE A 29 -8.74 -10.86 9.11
N THR A 30 -8.82 -10.55 7.83
CA THR A 30 -8.33 -9.30 7.24
C THR A 30 -9.54 -8.45 6.81
N SER A 31 -9.52 -7.16 7.10
CA SER A 31 -10.59 -6.23 6.73
C SER A 31 -10.12 -4.79 6.87
N ARG A 32 -10.77 -3.88 6.13
CA ARG A 32 -10.67 -2.42 6.32
C ARG A 32 -11.65 -1.91 7.38
N ASP A 33 -12.64 -2.71 7.78
CA ASP A 33 -13.59 -2.34 8.83
C ASP A 33 -13.02 -2.62 10.23
N ARG A 34 -12.55 -1.55 10.88
CA ARG A 34 -12.04 -1.61 12.27
C ARG A 34 -13.09 -2.12 13.26
N ALA A 35 -14.39 -2.07 12.94
CA ALA A 35 -15.43 -2.60 13.83
C ALA A 35 -15.38 -4.13 13.98
N LEU A 36 -14.67 -4.86 13.10
CA LEU A 36 -14.44 -6.29 13.26
C LEU A 36 -13.68 -6.66 14.53
N GLY A 37 -12.93 -5.72 15.12
CA GLY A 37 -12.27 -5.94 16.40
C GLY A 37 -13.23 -6.36 17.52
N ARG A 38 -14.54 -6.08 17.37
CA ARG A 38 -15.61 -6.52 18.30
C ARG A 38 -15.80 -8.04 18.36
N ILE A 39 -15.39 -8.77 17.33
CA ILE A 39 -15.48 -10.24 17.26
C ILE A 39 -14.41 -10.88 18.14
N THR A 40 -13.28 -10.20 18.31
CA THR A 40 -12.10 -10.72 19.00
C THR A 40 -11.95 -10.06 20.37
N ARG A 41 -11.04 -10.56 21.22
CA ARG A 41 -10.60 -9.78 22.38
C ARG A 41 -9.68 -8.67 21.87
N GLY A 42 -9.78 -7.44 22.40
CA GLY A 42 -9.02 -6.29 21.89
C GLY A 42 -7.50 -6.50 21.74
N THR A 43 -6.90 -7.47 22.45
CA THR A 43 -5.50 -7.89 22.33
C THR A 43 -5.16 -8.72 21.08
N HIS A 44 -6.16 -9.13 20.29
CA HIS A 44 -6.01 -9.96 19.08
C HIS A 44 -6.39 -9.19 17.81
N CYS A 45 -6.26 -7.87 17.86
CA CYS A 45 -6.43 -6.99 16.70
C CYS A 45 -5.11 -6.28 16.45
N LEU A 46 -4.61 -6.36 15.22
CA LEU A 46 -3.43 -5.64 14.78
C LEU A 46 -3.85 -4.71 13.65
N GLU A 47 -3.66 -3.41 13.85
CA GLU A 47 -3.77 -2.45 12.76
C GLU A 47 -2.52 -2.55 11.91
N VAL A 48 -2.70 -2.74 10.60
CA VAL A 48 -1.62 -2.71 9.62
C VAL A 48 -1.60 -1.30 9.02
N THR A 49 -0.52 -0.57 9.28
CA THR A 49 -0.29 0.78 8.79
C THR A 49 0.68 0.79 7.61
N GLU A 50 1.05 1.98 7.16
CA GLU A 50 2.16 2.21 6.24
C GLU A 50 3.48 1.62 6.78
N LEU A 51 4.44 1.41 5.89
CA LEU A 51 5.79 0.96 6.25
C LEU A 51 6.54 2.06 6.99
N GLU A 52 7.52 1.66 7.81
CA GLU A 52 8.55 2.60 8.22
C GLU A 52 9.36 3.06 7.00
N GLU A 53 9.94 4.26 7.06
CA GLU A 53 10.63 4.87 5.92
C GLU A 53 11.76 3.98 5.39
N GLU A 54 12.55 3.37 6.28
CA GLU A 54 13.64 2.47 5.91
C GLU A 54 13.14 1.18 5.24
N GLU A 55 11.99 0.66 5.69
CA GLU A 55 11.35 -0.51 5.07
C GLU A 55 10.80 -0.18 3.68
N ALA A 56 10.22 1.02 3.52
CA ALA A 56 9.75 1.52 2.24
C ALA A 56 10.90 1.73 1.25
N ILE A 57 12.02 2.31 1.68
CA ILE A 57 13.22 2.48 0.83
C ILE A 57 13.77 1.12 0.42
N ALA A 58 13.86 0.17 1.36
CA ALA A 58 14.33 -1.18 1.06
C ALA A 58 13.41 -1.88 0.05
N LEU A 59 12.09 -1.74 0.18
CA LEU A 59 11.12 -2.27 -0.79
C LEU A 59 11.30 -1.61 -2.16
N LEU A 60 11.37 -0.28 -2.22
CA LEU A 60 11.52 0.48 -3.46
C LEU A 60 12.75 0.03 -4.24
N LEU A 61 13.92 0.00 -3.59
CA LEU A 61 15.18 -0.35 -4.22
C LEU A 61 15.20 -1.80 -4.70
N LYS A 62 14.60 -2.70 -3.91
CA LYS A 62 14.44 -4.10 -4.28
C LYS A 62 13.56 -4.25 -5.52
N SER A 63 12.40 -3.61 -5.57
CA SER A 63 11.47 -3.68 -6.70
C SER A 63 12.01 -2.96 -7.94
N ALA A 64 12.80 -1.90 -7.77
CA ALA A 64 13.52 -1.23 -8.84
C ALA A 64 14.75 -1.99 -9.37
N ALA A 65 15.21 -3.02 -8.65
CA ALA A 65 16.49 -3.68 -8.88
C ALA A 65 17.68 -2.70 -8.96
N VAL A 66 17.69 -1.71 -8.06
CA VAL A 66 18.74 -0.68 -7.96
C VAL A 66 19.51 -0.85 -6.66
N ASP A 67 20.85 -0.87 -6.75
CA ASP A 67 21.70 -0.86 -5.56
C ASP A 67 21.85 0.56 -4.98
N CYS A 68 21.82 0.69 -3.65
CA CYS A 68 22.01 1.95 -2.93
C CYS A 68 23.47 2.44 -2.87
N ASN A 69 24.27 2.18 -3.90
CA ASN A 69 25.72 2.42 -3.86
C ASN A 69 26.13 3.88 -4.02
N SER A 70 25.19 4.77 -4.36
CA SER A 70 25.44 6.21 -4.49
C SER A 70 24.52 7.03 -3.58
N VAL A 71 25.06 8.11 -3.01
CA VAL A 71 24.32 9.07 -2.17
C VAL A 71 23.12 9.64 -2.93
N ASN A 72 23.24 9.85 -4.24
CA ASN A 72 22.15 10.39 -5.07
C ASN A 72 20.96 9.43 -5.15
N VAL A 73 21.20 8.11 -5.26
CA VAL A 73 20.14 7.09 -5.27
C VAL A 73 19.42 7.05 -3.93
N GLY A 74 20.14 7.17 -2.81
CA GLY A 74 19.55 7.25 -1.47
C GLY A 74 18.60 8.45 -1.33
N ILE A 75 19.07 9.65 -1.70
CA ILE A 75 18.26 10.88 -1.64
C ILE A 75 17.02 10.80 -2.55
N ALA A 76 17.16 10.21 -3.74
CA ALA A 76 16.03 10.02 -4.66
C ALA A 76 15.00 9.04 -4.09
N ALA A 77 15.46 7.94 -3.48
CA ALA A 77 14.61 6.95 -2.85
C ALA A 77 13.84 7.54 -1.67
N GLU A 78 14.51 8.25 -0.76
CA GLU A 78 13.90 8.96 0.38
C GLU A 78 12.76 9.90 -0.07
N LYS A 79 13.03 10.76 -1.07
CA LYS A 79 12.02 11.66 -1.61
C LYS A 79 10.84 10.91 -2.21
N LEU A 80 11.11 9.86 -2.97
CA LEU A 80 10.07 9.10 -3.63
C LEU A 80 9.18 8.36 -2.63
N VAL A 81 9.74 7.69 -1.63
CA VAL A 81 8.92 7.00 -0.61
C VAL A 81 8.09 7.97 0.21
N ALA A 82 8.61 9.16 0.50
CA ALA A 82 7.88 10.21 1.19
C ALA A 82 6.66 10.68 0.38
N GLU A 83 6.82 10.89 -0.92
CA GLU A 83 5.69 11.26 -1.80
C GLU A 83 4.69 10.12 -2.02
N LEU A 84 5.16 8.87 -1.98
CA LEU A 84 4.31 7.67 -2.04
C LEU A 84 3.64 7.37 -0.70
N GLY A 85 3.99 8.08 0.38
CA GLY A 85 3.43 7.90 1.71
C GLY A 85 3.77 6.56 2.37
N CYS A 86 4.89 5.95 1.99
CA CYS A 86 5.34 4.65 2.53
C CYS A 86 4.31 3.50 2.40
N ILE A 87 3.42 3.57 1.40
CA ILE A 87 2.39 2.55 1.19
C ILE A 87 2.99 1.40 0.41
N PRO A 88 3.02 0.17 0.95
CA PRO A 88 3.73 -0.95 0.32
C PRO A 88 3.39 -1.14 -1.16
N LEU A 89 2.11 -1.08 -1.51
CA LEU A 89 1.66 -1.27 -2.89
C LEU A 89 2.13 -0.14 -3.83
N ALA A 90 2.04 1.12 -3.39
CA ALA A 90 2.47 2.26 -4.20
C ALA A 90 4.00 2.24 -4.41
N VAL A 91 4.73 1.90 -3.35
CA VAL A 91 6.20 1.74 -3.37
C VAL A 91 6.63 0.62 -4.30
N ASP A 92 6.01 -0.56 -4.20
CA ASP A 92 6.31 -1.71 -5.05
C ASP A 92 6.01 -1.42 -6.52
N GLN A 93 4.87 -0.79 -6.81
CA GLN A 93 4.50 -0.38 -8.17
C GLN A 93 5.48 0.64 -8.75
N ALA A 94 5.90 1.64 -7.97
CA ALA A 94 6.91 2.60 -8.40
C ALA A 94 8.24 1.93 -8.75
N GLY A 95 8.72 1.02 -7.88
CA GLY A 95 9.94 0.26 -8.14
C GLY A 95 9.80 -0.62 -9.39
N ALA A 96 8.70 -1.37 -9.51
CA ALA A 96 8.44 -2.21 -10.67
C ALA A 96 8.40 -1.41 -11.99
N TYR A 97 7.78 -0.22 -11.98
CA TYR A 97 7.79 0.67 -13.13
C TYR A 97 9.22 1.09 -13.49
N VAL A 98 9.98 1.59 -12.51
CA VAL A 98 11.38 2.01 -12.68
C VAL A 98 12.22 0.89 -13.31
N GLN A 99 12.06 -0.34 -12.82
CA GLN A 99 12.74 -1.52 -13.37
C GLN A 99 12.29 -1.80 -14.81
N SER A 100 10.98 -1.83 -15.07
CA SER A 100 10.43 -2.22 -16.38
C SER A 100 10.75 -1.21 -17.49
N CYS A 101 10.75 0.09 -17.17
CA CYS A 101 11.04 1.17 -18.11
C CYS A 101 12.54 1.50 -18.18
N GLY A 102 13.35 0.96 -17.26
CA GLY A 102 14.78 1.28 -17.14
C GLY A 102 15.05 2.76 -16.87
N CYS A 103 14.11 3.47 -16.23
CA CYS A 103 14.25 4.90 -15.91
C CYS A 103 14.89 5.12 -14.53
N GLY A 104 15.22 6.37 -14.20
CA GLY A 104 15.72 6.71 -12.87
C GLY A 104 14.59 6.95 -11.85
N LEU A 105 14.92 6.82 -10.55
CA LEU A 105 13.98 7.15 -9.46
C LEU A 105 13.51 8.61 -9.53
N ASP A 106 14.42 9.56 -9.83
CA ASP A 106 14.09 10.98 -9.97
C ASP A 106 13.11 11.24 -11.11
N TYR A 107 13.28 10.54 -12.24
CA TYR A 107 12.37 10.64 -13.37
C TYR A 107 10.97 10.15 -12.99
N TYR A 108 10.89 9.01 -12.30
CA TYR A 108 9.61 8.50 -11.83
C TYR A 108 8.95 9.44 -10.81
N LEU A 109 9.73 10.04 -9.91
CA LEU A 109 9.23 11.03 -8.96
C LEU A 109 8.57 12.22 -9.66
N GLU A 110 9.22 12.79 -10.69
CA GLU A 110 8.64 13.86 -11.50
C GLU A 110 7.34 13.43 -12.18
N LEU A 111 7.33 12.22 -12.76
CA LEU A 111 6.16 11.64 -13.40
C LEU A 111 5.00 11.44 -12.43
N PHE A 112 5.28 10.92 -11.24
CA PHE A 112 4.33 10.73 -10.15
C PHE A 112 3.71 12.04 -9.68
N MET A 113 4.53 13.07 -9.44
CA MET A 113 4.03 14.38 -9.00
C MET A 113 3.10 15.02 -10.02
N LYS A 114 3.39 14.86 -11.32
CA LYS A 114 2.53 15.34 -12.40
C LYS A 114 1.16 14.65 -12.40
N HIS A 115 1.13 13.31 -12.30
CA HIS A 115 -0.11 12.53 -12.30
C HIS A 115 -0.92 12.75 -11.03
N ARG A 116 -0.27 12.80 -9.87
CA ARG A 116 -0.93 13.13 -8.60
C ARG A 116 -1.58 14.51 -8.66
N ALA A 117 -0.93 15.51 -9.24
CA ALA A 117 -1.51 16.84 -9.42
C ALA A 117 -2.75 16.83 -10.35
N LYS A 118 -2.77 15.97 -11.38
CA LYS A 118 -3.93 15.75 -12.26
C LYS A 118 -5.09 15.10 -11.48
N LEU A 119 -4.82 14.03 -10.73
CA LEU A 119 -5.82 13.36 -9.88
C LEU A 119 -6.43 14.31 -8.83
N MET A 120 -5.62 15.17 -8.21
CA MET A 120 -6.11 16.14 -7.21
C MET A 120 -7.04 17.21 -7.82
N GLN A 121 -6.94 17.47 -9.13
CA GLN A 121 -7.82 18.41 -9.82
C GLN A 121 -9.13 17.75 -10.28
N ASP A 122 -9.19 16.42 -10.29
CA ASP A 122 -10.36 15.69 -10.72
C ASP A 122 -11.41 15.65 -9.59
N LYS A 123 -12.65 16.03 -9.95
CA LYS A 123 -13.78 16.06 -9.02
C LYS A 123 -14.13 14.68 -8.48
N GLU A 124 -13.89 13.62 -9.25
CA GLU A 124 -14.16 12.24 -8.83
C GLU A 124 -13.27 11.82 -7.65
N PHE A 125 -12.08 12.41 -7.54
CA PHE A 125 -11.09 12.05 -6.52
C PHE A 125 -11.05 13.01 -5.32
N THR A 126 -11.83 14.09 -5.30
CA THR A 126 -11.81 15.12 -4.24
C THR A 126 -11.95 14.62 -2.80
N GLY A 127 -12.54 13.44 -2.57
CA GLY A 127 -12.63 12.79 -1.26
C GLY A 127 -11.56 11.73 -0.95
N ALA A 128 -10.58 11.53 -1.83
CA ALA A 128 -9.50 10.57 -1.64
C ALA A 128 -8.52 11.05 -0.55
N SER A 129 -8.06 10.13 0.29
CA SER A 129 -6.94 10.39 1.20
C SER A 129 -5.62 10.38 0.43
N LEU A 130 -4.56 10.93 1.03
CA LEU A 130 -3.19 10.80 0.50
C LEU A 130 -2.85 9.35 0.13
N TYR A 131 -3.29 8.41 0.97
CA TYR A 131 -3.13 6.98 0.70
C TYR A 131 -3.70 6.53 -0.65
N LYS A 132 -4.90 6.98 -0.96
CA LYS A 132 -5.57 6.66 -2.22
C LYS A 132 -4.88 7.36 -3.39
N TYR A 133 -4.49 8.62 -3.24
CA TYR A 133 -3.76 9.32 -4.32
C TYR A 133 -2.43 8.65 -4.66
N SER A 134 -1.68 8.17 -3.67
CA SER A 134 -0.41 7.48 -3.94
C SER A 134 -0.62 6.18 -4.70
N THR A 135 -1.56 5.36 -4.26
CA THR A 135 -1.88 4.08 -4.92
C THR A 135 -2.52 4.26 -6.30
N TYR A 136 -3.44 5.22 -6.46
CA TYR A 136 -4.01 5.53 -7.77
C TYR A 136 -2.98 6.15 -8.72
N GLY A 137 -2.11 7.04 -8.23
CA GLY A 137 -1.10 7.69 -9.06
C GLY A 137 -0.11 6.69 -9.66
N THR A 138 0.39 5.74 -8.86
CA THR A 138 1.29 4.69 -9.37
C THR A 138 0.61 3.73 -10.33
N TRP A 139 -0.67 3.43 -10.08
CA TRP A 139 -1.47 2.57 -10.95
C TRP A 139 -1.82 3.24 -12.28
N GLU A 140 -2.25 4.51 -12.27
CA GLU A 140 -2.53 5.27 -13.49
C GLU A 140 -1.27 5.42 -14.36
N ILE A 141 -0.11 5.70 -13.75
CA ILE A 141 1.15 5.74 -14.51
C ILE A 141 1.42 4.40 -15.20
N SER A 142 1.22 3.30 -14.47
CA SER A 142 1.45 1.96 -15.02
C SER A 142 0.46 1.61 -16.15
N ILE A 143 -0.76 2.17 -16.15
CA ILE A 143 -1.79 1.87 -17.17
C ILE A 143 -1.72 2.78 -18.39
N GLU A 144 -1.30 4.04 -18.23
CA GLU A 144 -1.19 5.01 -19.33
C GLU A 144 0.04 4.75 -20.23
N GLU A 145 1.07 4.09 -19.69
CA GLU A 145 2.36 3.86 -20.37
C GLU A 145 2.54 2.39 -20.85
N ILE A 146 1.49 1.56 -20.80
CA ILE A 146 1.37 0.25 -21.49
C ILE A 146 0.68 0.47 -22.86
#